data_AF-A0A248UPE9-F1
#
_entry.id   AF-A0A248UPE9-F1
#
_cell.length_a   1.000
_cell.length_b   1.000
_cell.length_c   1.000
_cell.angle_alpha   90.00
_cell.angle_beta   90.00
_cell.angle_gamma   90.00
#
_symmetry.space_group_name_H-M   'P 1'
#
loop_
_entity.id
_entity.type
_entity.pdbx_description
1 polymer ?
#
loop_
_entity_poly.entity_id
_entity_poly.type
_entity_poly.pdbx_seq_one_letter_code
_entity_poly.pdbx_strand_id
1 'polypeptide(L)'
;MKDFGFSDCMGPQLREFVEQQLLIDLCHYLSPEMHVNLADFSFDWSDSCIEGHRASWLDGAIENFSGIVILDPKKNVIVEGWMDFVETDTGLEVFWWSLHGRCVKTRNRARNEVPSHIWDRLSDRMCGSCIKSATETDN
;
A
#
# COMPACT_ATOMS: atom_id res chain seq x y z
N MET A 1 -22.37 12.12 0.32
CA MET A 1 -21.33 11.41 1.10
C MET A 1 -20.50 10.63 0.09
N LYS A 2 -19.17 10.60 0.23
CA LYS A 2 -18.34 9.74 -0.64
C LYS A 2 -18.59 8.29 -0.20
N ASP A 3 -18.82 7.41 -1.16
CA ASP A 3 -18.99 5.97 -0.91
C ASP A 3 -17.60 5.34 -0.84
N PHE A 4 -17.29 4.62 0.24
CA PHE A 4 -16.02 3.90 0.38
C PHE A 4 -16.21 2.39 0.43
N GLY A 5 -17.37 1.86 0.06
CA GLY A 5 -17.63 0.42 0.07
C GLY A 5 -17.32 -0.21 1.43
N PHE A 6 -16.69 -1.39 1.44
CA PHE A 6 -16.31 -2.04 2.69
C PHE A 6 -15.10 -1.38 3.39
N SER A 7 -14.40 -0.46 2.73
CA SER A 7 -13.30 0.29 3.34
C SER A 7 -13.76 1.42 4.27
N ASP A 8 -15.07 1.60 4.51
CA ASP A 8 -15.63 2.55 5.49
C ASP A 8 -15.08 2.38 6.92
N CYS A 9 -14.46 1.24 7.24
CA CYS A 9 -13.81 1.04 8.53
C CYS A 9 -12.51 1.84 8.71
N MET A 10 -11.95 2.40 7.62
CA MET A 10 -10.81 3.30 7.71
C MET A 10 -11.26 4.72 8.09
N GLY A 11 -10.76 5.19 9.24
CA GLY A 11 -10.84 6.60 9.61
C GLY A 11 -10.04 7.49 8.62
N PRO A 12 -10.28 8.81 8.61
CA PRO A 12 -9.63 9.72 7.67
C PRO A 12 -8.10 9.66 7.69
N GLN A 13 -7.48 9.58 8.88
CA GLN A 13 -6.01 9.52 8.99
C GLN A 13 -5.46 8.19 8.48
N LEU A 14 -6.14 7.08 8.81
CA LEU A 14 -5.77 5.77 8.30
C LEU A 14 -5.88 5.71 6.78
N ARG A 15 -6.95 6.26 6.20
CA ARG A 15 -7.13 6.28 4.74
C ARG A 15 -6.04 7.07 4.03
N GLU A 16 -5.74 8.27 4.53
CA GLU A 16 -4.66 9.09 3.96
C GLU A 16 -3.31 8.34 4.02
N PHE A 17 -3.00 7.71 5.16
CA PHE A 17 -1.81 6.90 5.34
C PHE A 17 -1.73 5.72 4.35
N VAL A 18 -2.83 5.00 4.17
CA VAL A 18 -2.93 3.87 3.23
C VAL A 18 -2.76 4.34 1.79
N GLU A 19 -3.47 5.39 1.37
CA GLU A 19 -3.38 5.93 0.01
C GLU A 19 -1.96 6.42 -0.31
N GLN A 20 -1.29 7.08 0.64
CA GLN A 20 0.11 7.50 0.47
C GLN A 20 1.05 6.32 0.25
N GLN A 21 0.96 5.27 1.08
CA GLN A 21 1.79 4.08 0.91
C GLN A 21 1.51 3.36 -0.41
N LEU A 22 0.24 3.22 -0.79
CA LEU A 22 -0.14 2.58 -2.04
C LEU A 22 0.30 3.37 -3.28
N LEU A 23 0.34 4.71 -3.23
CA LEU A 23 0.90 5.53 -4.31
C LEU A 23 2.41 5.35 -4.44
N ILE A 24 3.13 5.31 -3.31
CA ILE A 24 4.57 5.04 -3.30
C ILE A 24 4.84 3.64 -3.87
N ASP A 25 4.06 2.65 -3.44
CA ASP A 25 4.19 1.28 -3.93
C ASP A 25 3.87 1.15 -5.43
N LEU A 26 2.87 1.89 -5.91
CA LEU A 26 2.48 1.90 -7.33
C LEU A 26 3.66 2.22 -8.26
N CYS A 27 4.58 3.09 -7.85
CA CYS A 27 5.77 3.48 -8.63
C CYS A 27 6.64 2.30 -9.06
N HIS A 28 6.66 1.21 -8.28
CA HIS A 28 7.42 0.01 -8.62
C HIS A 28 6.84 -0.75 -9.83
N TYR A 29 5.58 -0.49 -10.18
CA TYR A 29 4.86 -1.24 -11.20
C TYR A 29 4.60 -0.46 -12.48
N LEU A 30 4.74 0.86 -12.44
CA LEU A 30 4.54 1.73 -13.59
C LEU A 30 5.68 1.57 -14.60
N SER A 31 5.35 1.70 -15.89
CA SER A 31 6.37 1.72 -16.93
C SER A 31 7.26 2.97 -16.78
N PRO A 32 8.59 2.87 -16.95
CA PRO A 32 9.51 4.03 -16.87
C PRO A 32 9.18 5.15 -17.86
N GLU A 33 8.51 4.82 -18.95
CA GLU A 33 8.07 5.77 -19.99
C GLU A 33 6.83 6.58 -19.57
N MET A 34 6.19 6.20 -18.46
CA MET A 34 5.01 6.86 -17.95
C MET A 34 5.40 8.03 -17.05
N HIS A 35 5.41 9.23 -17.61
CA HIS A 35 5.55 10.46 -16.83
C HIS A 35 4.24 10.76 -16.11
N VAL A 36 4.15 10.33 -14.84
CA VAL A 36 2.99 10.61 -13.98
C VAL A 36 3.43 11.40 -12.77
N ASN A 37 2.62 12.40 -12.43
CA ASN A 37 2.67 13.03 -11.13
C ASN A 37 1.66 12.31 -10.23
N LEU A 38 2.14 11.59 -9.22
CA LEU A 38 1.28 10.81 -8.32
C LEU A 38 0.23 11.68 -7.59
N ALA A 39 0.52 12.98 -7.40
CA ALA A 39 -0.40 13.92 -6.79
C ALA A 39 -1.67 14.16 -7.63
N ASP A 40 -1.64 13.79 -8.92
CA ASP A 40 -2.76 13.95 -9.84
C ASP A 40 -3.71 12.74 -9.79
N PHE A 41 -3.35 11.69 -9.06
CA PHE A 41 -4.16 10.48 -8.92
C PHE A 41 -5.12 10.55 -7.75
N SER A 42 -6.28 9.90 -7.92
CA SER A 42 -7.28 9.79 -6.87
C SER A 42 -7.77 8.36 -6.73
N PHE A 43 -8.02 7.93 -5.50
CA PHE A 43 -8.59 6.63 -5.20
C PHE A 43 -10.12 6.66 -5.24
N ASP A 44 -10.66 5.61 -5.83
CA ASP A 44 -12.05 5.20 -5.72
C ASP A 44 -12.10 3.86 -4.98
N TRP A 45 -12.83 3.87 -3.86
CA TRP A 45 -12.99 2.76 -2.93
C TRP A 45 -14.43 2.25 -2.91
N SER A 46 -15.32 2.81 -3.74
CA SER A 46 -16.77 2.53 -3.68
C SER A 46 -17.08 1.04 -3.86
N ASP A 47 -16.30 0.34 -4.67
CA ASP A 47 -16.41 -1.12 -4.89
C ASP A 47 -15.45 -1.95 -4.02
N SER A 48 -14.83 -1.35 -3.00
CA SER A 48 -13.87 -2.06 -2.16
C SER A 48 -14.52 -3.20 -1.39
N CYS A 49 -13.85 -4.37 -1.34
CA CYS A 49 -14.33 -5.59 -0.68
C CYS A 49 -13.32 -6.11 0.34
N ILE A 50 -13.80 -6.71 1.44
CA ILE A 50 -12.96 -7.32 2.49
C ILE A 50 -12.61 -8.75 2.11
N GLU A 51 -11.34 -9.10 2.29
CA GLU A 51 -10.80 -10.43 1.97
C GLU A 51 -10.37 -11.23 3.22
N GLY A 52 -10.57 -10.69 4.43
CA GLY A 52 -10.55 -11.42 5.71
C GLY A 52 -9.36 -11.23 6.65
N HIS A 53 -8.53 -10.20 6.49
CA HIS A 53 -7.41 -9.89 7.38
C HIS A 53 -7.55 -8.49 7.99
N ARG A 54 -7.93 -8.38 9.27
CA ARG A 54 -8.24 -7.11 9.94
C ARG A 54 -7.21 -6.72 11.00
N ALA A 55 -6.85 -5.44 11.05
CA ALA A 55 -6.10 -4.84 12.14
C ALA A 55 -6.64 -3.45 12.52
N SER A 56 -6.44 -3.02 13.78
CA SER A 56 -6.74 -1.66 14.24
C SER A 56 -5.50 -0.78 14.08
N TRP A 57 -5.63 0.38 13.43
CA TRP A 57 -4.52 1.30 13.21
C TRP A 57 -5.00 2.75 13.13
N LEU A 58 -4.24 3.69 13.70
CA LEU A 58 -4.59 5.12 13.78
C LEU A 58 -6.02 5.35 14.30
N ASP A 59 -6.89 5.94 13.47
CA ASP A 59 -8.27 6.33 13.79
C ASP A 59 -9.31 5.36 13.22
N GLY A 60 -8.93 4.12 12.89
CA GLY A 60 -9.87 3.12 12.39
C GLY A 60 -9.31 1.69 12.36
N ALA A 61 -9.79 0.92 11.39
CA ALA A 61 -9.32 -0.42 11.10
C ALA A 61 -8.99 -0.56 9.61
N ILE A 62 -7.99 -1.38 9.32
CA ILE A 62 -7.59 -1.78 7.98
C ILE A 62 -7.99 -3.25 7.77
N GLU A 63 -8.43 -3.58 6.57
CA GLU A 63 -8.61 -4.94 6.08
C GLU A 63 -7.78 -5.12 4.81
N ASN A 64 -7.53 -6.35 4.36
CA ASN A 64 -7.08 -6.57 2.99
C ASN A 64 -8.24 -6.28 2.01
N PHE A 65 -8.05 -5.26 1.17
CA PHE A 65 -9.10 -4.72 0.31
C PHE A 65 -8.83 -5.06 -1.16
N SER A 66 -9.82 -5.60 -1.84
CA SER A 66 -9.86 -5.72 -3.31
C SER A 66 -10.81 -4.67 -3.92
N GLY A 67 -10.85 -4.54 -5.24
CA GLY A 67 -11.75 -3.61 -5.94
C GLY A 67 -11.33 -2.14 -5.83
N ILE A 68 -10.07 -1.86 -5.52
CA ILE A 68 -9.57 -0.49 -5.34
C ILE A 68 -9.18 0.06 -6.69
N VAL A 69 -9.71 1.22 -7.06
CA VAL A 69 -9.47 1.84 -8.36
C VAL A 69 -8.66 3.13 -8.21
N ILE A 70 -7.67 3.31 -9.08
CA ILE A 70 -6.92 4.58 -9.21
C ILE A 70 -7.32 5.27 -10.50
N LEU A 71 -7.71 6.54 -10.36
CA LEU A 71 -8.21 7.39 -11.41
C LEU A 71 -7.22 8.51 -11.75
N ASP A 72 -7.12 8.83 -13.04
CA ASP A 72 -6.43 10.04 -13.50
C ASP A 72 -7.26 11.33 -13.27
N PRO A 73 -6.72 12.54 -13.54
CA PRO A 73 -7.48 13.80 -13.43
C PRO A 73 -8.74 13.87 -14.29
N LYS A 74 -8.81 13.07 -15.36
CA LYS A 74 -9.96 12.98 -16.27
C LYS A 74 -10.95 11.88 -15.82
N LYS A 75 -10.74 11.28 -14.65
CA LYS A 75 -11.55 10.19 -14.06
C LYS A 75 -11.54 8.90 -14.89
N ASN A 76 -10.49 8.66 -15.66
CA ASN A 76 -10.28 7.37 -16.29
C ASN A 76 -9.60 6.40 -15.32
N VAL A 77 -10.03 5.14 -15.35
CA VAL A 77 -9.35 4.05 -14.65
C VAL A 77 -7.96 3.83 -15.25
N ILE A 78 -6.94 3.94 -14.41
CA ILE A 78 -5.54 3.66 -14.72
C ILE A 78 -5.19 2.25 -14.29
N VAL A 79 -5.50 1.92 -13.03
CA VAL A 79 -5.33 0.59 -12.45
C VAL A 79 -6.48 0.25 -11.50
N GLU A 80 -6.72 -1.03 -11.36
CA GLU A 80 -7.54 -1.66 -10.33
C GLU A 80 -6.66 -2.65 -9.56
N GLY A 81 -6.82 -2.73 -8.24
CA GLY A 81 -5.94 -3.51 -7.40
C GLY A 81 -6.56 -4.14 -6.18
N TRP A 82 -5.77 -5.04 -5.62
CA TRP A 82 -5.94 -5.63 -4.30
C TRP A 82 -4.73 -5.18 -3.46
N MET A 83 -4.98 -4.58 -2.30
CA MET A 83 -3.95 -4.32 -1.29
C MET A 83 -3.97 -5.30 -0.12
N ASP A 84 -2.79 -5.57 0.42
CA ASP A 84 -2.60 -6.29 1.68
C ASP A 84 -1.65 -5.47 2.57
N PHE A 85 -1.47 -5.91 3.81
CA PHE A 85 -0.62 -5.23 4.77
C PHE A 85 0.12 -6.21 5.68
N VAL A 86 1.25 -5.75 6.21
CA VAL A 86 2.02 -6.44 7.24
C VAL A 86 2.12 -5.53 8.46
N GLU A 87 1.69 -6.04 9.61
CA GLU A 87 1.99 -5.43 10.91
C GLU A 87 3.41 -5.80 11.33
N THR A 88 4.16 -4.81 11.78
CA THR A 88 5.51 -4.96 12.34
C THR A 88 5.56 -4.29 13.70
N ASP A 89 6.58 -4.60 14.50
CA ASP A 89 6.81 -3.94 15.80
C ASP A 89 6.95 -2.41 15.71
N THR A 90 7.25 -1.89 14.52
CA THR A 90 7.54 -0.47 14.28
C THR A 90 6.50 0.26 13.44
N GLY A 91 5.48 -0.45 12.94
CA GLY A 91 4.54 0.16 11.99
C GLY A 91 3.72 -0.82 11.18
N LEU A 92 2.89 -0.23 10.32
CA LEU A 92 2.06 -0.92 9.34
C LEU A 92 2.62 -0.65 7.93
N GLU A 93 3.00 -1.69 7.20
CA GLU A 93 3.42 -1.59 5.80
C GLU A 93 2.28 -2.06 4.90
N VAL A 94 1.82 -1.17 4.01
CA VAL A 94 0.67 -1.42 3.12
C VAL A 94 1.16 -1.46 1.67
N PHE A 95 0.72 -2.45 0.91
CA PHE A 95 1.24 -2.68 -0.43
C PHE A 95 0.21 -3.33 -1.36
N TRP A 96 0.46 -3.23 -2.66
CA TRP A 96 -0.33 -3.90 -3.67
C TRP A 96 0.01 -5.39 -3.73
N TRP A 97 -0.97 -6.23 -3.36
CA TRP A 97 -0.92 -7.67 -3.58
C TRP A 97 -1.10 -8.01 -5.06
N SER A 98 -1.97 -7.29 -5.74
CA SER A 98 -2.20 -7.46 -7.18
C SER A 98 -2.65 -6.14 -7.81
N LEU A 99 -2.21 -5.90 -9.04
CA LEU A 99 -2.64 -4.78 -9.87
C LEU A 99 -3.01 -5.27 -11.26
N HIS A 100 -4.00 -4.64 -11.86
CA HIS A 100 -4.42 -4.83 -13.24
C HIS A 100 -4.72 -3.48 -13.84
N GLY A 101 -4.28 -3.24 -15.08
CA GLY A 101 -4.51 -1.95 -15.71
C GLY A 101 -3.67 -1.74 -16.94
N ARG A 102 -3.87 -0.60 -17.60
CA ARG A 102 -3.19 -0.26 -18.85
C ARG A 102 -1.71 0.06 -18.66
N CYS A 103 -1.32 0.39 -17.43
CA CYS A 103 -0.03 1.01 -17.14
C CYS A 103 0.88 0.17 -16.22
N VAL A 104 0.43 -1.03 -15.84
CA VAL A 104 1.17 -1.94 -14.94
C VAL A 104 1.66 -3.17 -15.68
N LYS A 105 2.89 -3.58 -15.39
CA LYS A 105 3.53 -4.74 -16.04
C LYS A 105 3.27 -6.08 -15.33
N THR A 106 2.77 -6.07 -14.09
CA THR A 106 2.78 -7.25 -13.21
C THR A 106 1.40 -7.83 -12.91
N ARG A 107 1.35 -9.17 -12.83
CA ARG A 107 0.29 -9.96 -12.19
C ARG A 107 0.91 -10.72 -11.01
N ASN A 108 1.09 -10.08 -9.85
CA ASN A 108 1.71 -10.73 -8.68
C ASN A 108 0.91 -11.92 -8.14
N ARG A 109 -0.40 -11.99 -8.44
CA ARG A 109 -1.29 -13.07 -7.98
C ARG A 109 -0.83 -14.48 -8.34
N ALA A 110 -0.04 -14.66 -9.41
CA ALA A 110 0.39 -15.99 -9.83
C ALA A 110 1.34 -16.69 -8.85
N ARG A 111 2.04 -15.93 -7.98
CA ARG A 111 3.03 -16.49 -7.04
C ARG A 111 2.56 -16.57 -5.60
N ASN A 112 1.47 -15.87 -5.24
CA ASN A 112 0.96 -15.82 -3.86
C ASN A 112 2.05 -15.45 -2.84
N GLU A 113 2.94 -14.53 -3.23
CA GLU A 113 4.11 -14.11 -2.48
C GLU A 113 4.09 -12.59 -2.31
N VAL A 114 4.53 -12.12 -1.14
CA VAL A 114 4.78 -10.69 -0.90
C VAL A 114 5.83 -10.20 -1.90
N PRO A 115 5.61 -9.07 -2.61
CA PRO A 115 6.53 -8.59 -3.63
C PRO A 115 7.92 -8.29 -3.05
N SER A 116 8.99 -8.55 -3.82
CA SER A 116 10.38 -8.48 -3.31
C SER A 116 10.76 -7.10 -2.77
N HIS A 117 10.31 -6.01 -3.40
CA HIS A 117 10.58 -4.65 -2.93
C HIS A 117 9.84 -4.28 -1.63
N ILE A 118 8.85 -5.09 -1.20
CA ILE A 118 8.26 -4.99 0.14
C ILE A 118 9.19 -5.67 1.15
N TRP A 119 9.74 -6.84 0.81
CA TRP A 119 10.73 -7.51 1.67
C TRP A 119 11.96 -6.65 1.91
N ASP A 120 12.45 -5.96 0.87
CA ASP A 120 13.57 -5.02 1.01
C ASP A 120 13.24 -3.90 1.99
N ARG A 121 12.06 -3.27 1.87
CA ARG A 121 11.58 -2.23 2.80
C ARG A 121 11.43 -2.73 4.24
N LEU A 122 10.85 -3.91 4.43
CA LEU A 122 10.70 -4.51 5.75
C LEU A 122 12.06 -4.82 6.38
N SER A 123 12.99 -5.34 5.59
CA SER A 123 14.35 -5.69 6.05
C SER A 123 15.13 -4.45 6.49
N ASP A 124 15.04 -3.36 5.74
CA ASP A 124 15.69 -2.08 6.10
C ASP A 124 15.16 -1.53 7.43
N ARG A 125 13.85 -1.62 7.66
CA ARG A 125 13.22 -1.18 8.92
C ARG A 125 13.64 -2.05 10.12
N MET A 126 13.77 -3.36 9.93
CA MET A 126 14.20 -4.27 10.99
C MET A 126 15.70 -4.11 11.31
N CYS A 127 16.54 -3.91 10.29
CA CYS A 127 17.97 -3.69 10.45
C CYS A 127 18.30 -2.35 11.14
N GLY A 128 17.41 -1.36 11.04
CA GLY A 128 17.48 -0.10 11.78
C GLY A 128 17.43 -0.23 13.31
N SER A 129 17.00 -1.38 13.85
CA SER A 129 17.02 -1.64 15.31
C SER A 129 18.35 -2.22 15.83
N CYS A 130 19.29 -2.59 14.96
CA CYS A 130 20.52 -3.27 15.36
C CYS A 130 21.76 -2.37 15.59
N ILE A 131 21.63 -1.03 15.62
CA ILE A 131 22.76 -0.14 15.96
C ILE A 131 22.41 0.80 17.11
N LYS A 132 22.20 0.24 18.32
CA LYS A 132 22.52 0.90 19.60
C LYS A 132 22.80 -0.17 20.67
N SER A 133 23.99 -0.76 20.65
CA SER A 133 24.69 -1.28 21.84
C SER A 133 26.07 -1.84 21.43
N ALA A 134 27.02 -0.94 21.22
CA ALA A 134 28.41 -1.24 21.53
C ALA A 134 28.89 -0.04 22.34
N THR A 135 28.73 -0.19 23.65
CA THR A 135 29.18 0.70 24.70
C THR A 135 30.65 1.03 24.53
N GLU A 136 30.97 2.29 24.79
CA GLU A 136 32.25 2.74 25.31
C GLU A 136 32.86 1.69 26.25
N THR A 137 34.13 1.39 26.04
CA THR A 137 35.03 1.09 27.15
C THR A 137 36.33 1.81 26.86
N ASP A 138 36.62 2.77 27.73
CA ASP A 138 37.86 3.51 27.84
C ASP A 138 39.09 2.58 27.85
N ASN A 139 40.13 2.97 27.11
CA ASN A 139 41.48 3.22 27.63
C ASN A 139 42.40 3.79 26.55
#